data_AF-A0AB37SY22-F1
#
_entry.id   AF-A0AB37SY22-F1
#
_cell.length_a   1.000
_cell.length_b   1.000
_cell.length_c   1.000
_cell.angle_alpha   90.00
_cell.angle_beta   90.00
_cell.angle_gamma   90.00
#
_symmetry.space_group_name_H-M   'P 1'
#
loop_
_entity.id
_entity.type
_entity.pdbx_description
1 polymer ?
#
loop_
_entity_poly.entity_id
_entity_poly.type
_entity_poly.pdbx_seq_one_letter_code
_entity_poly.pdbx_strand_id
1 'polypeptide(L)'
;MTINDDRGATLPRAQDIDSAYPLSTGQYPPPSAAPGALAEQTISDTLGWKWREGDTKGFVAALTGSFELKEVQGRTEAKWTPRGYAIQADLGAVTGGQASLAARARSAVKDSLALLDSLRPLRTDSDPENAEGFRALVRHDLEQIRQELESPLLRVARVDQLFLLLLGDGTRGHLGQLRDELGLVSGKVNTIEEERIQTSFITLTDWVVSLFRGWQDARDKIDPFSQPAGGQPFFGPAVVALSRLLSAAASQVDEVVAMLRSVFIQQEDLEVLRVPDPEGGTMSLGGLLRWIREFATFEGGKLIESAGKEGVGTSFIQIARRLQRIVANLPRQSTGGPNGDVPGNFRASLPPGFFSSRVQRAIDELDDHLQEVVRIAEPIGRPGTPSSPSDPNPPAPPTPQLMPQPTSPPPPLPPPSSGRTPAVPSVAELREGHALQEEQTPPEAEEPPKPRTTRKRTGQ
;
A
#
# COMPACT_ATOMS: atom_id res chain seq x y z
N MET A 1 -46.25 -35.89 65.15
CA MET A 1 -46.32 -36.85 64.02
C MET A 1 -46.09 -36.05 62.75
N THR A 2 -44.85 -36.00 62.32
CA THR A 2 -44.33 -35.32 61.12
C THR A 2 -44.22 -36.35 60.01
N ILE A 3 -44.83 -36.11 58.85
CA ILE A 3 -44.77 -37.02 57.69
C ILE A 3 -44.19 -36.26 56.49
N ASN A 4 -42.93 -36.60 56.23
CA ASN A 4 -42.18 -36.72 54.97
C ASN A 4 -42.11 -35.54 53.98
N ASP A 5 -40.93 -34.92 54.00
CA ASP A 5 -40.19 -34.43 52.84
C ASP A 5 -40.26 -35.41 51.67
N ASP A 6 -40.83 -34.97 50.55
CA ASP A 6 -40.67 -35.63 49.25
C ASP A 6 -39.63 -34.87 48.42
N ARG A 7 -38.61 -35.62 48.02
CA ARG A 7 -37.38 -35.15 47.36
C ARG A 7 -37.67 -34.87 45.89
N GLY A 8 -38.11 -33.66 45.58
CA GLY A 8 -38.00 -33.12 44.23
C GLY A 8 -36.53 -32.91 43.90
N ALA A 9 -35.91 -33.86 43.19
CA ALA A 9 -34.60 -33.68 42.59
C ALA A 9 -34.64 -32.45 41.67
N THR A 10 -34.06 -31.34 42.12
CA THR A 10 -33.70 -30.21 41.25
C THR A 10 -32.74 -30.72 40.19
N LEU A 11 -33.25 -30.90 38.97
CA LEU A 11 -32.41 -31.14 37.80
C LEU A 11 -31.44 -29.95 37.67
N PRO A 12 -30.12 -30.18 37.52
CA PRO A 12 -29.19 -29.10 37.23
C PRO A 12 -29.61 -28.41 35.92
N ARG A 13 -29.43 -27.08 35.86
CA ARG A 13 -29.56 -26.30 34.62
C ARG A 13 -28.79 -27.03 33.51
N ALA A 14 -29.40 -27.14 32.33
CA ALA A 14 -28.75 -27.68 31.13
C ALA A 14 -27.41 -26.94 30.93
N GLN A 15 -26.33 -27.55 31.40
CA GLN A 15 -24.98 -27.17 31.06
C GLN A 15 -24.75 -27.57 29.61
N ASP A 16 -24.05 -26.71 28.88
CA ASP A 16 -23.63 -26.89 27.49
C ASP A 16 -23.17 -28.32 27.18
N ILE A 17 -24.09 -29.14 26.66
CA ILE A 17 -23.82 -30.51 26.22
C ILE A 17 -22.86 -30.51 25.01
N ASP A 18 -22.69 -29.35 24.34
CA ASP A 18 -21.75 -29.16 23.23
C ASP A 18 -20.27 -29.08 23.64
N SER A 19 -19.96 -29.03 24.94
CA SER A 19 -18.56 -29.00 25.41
C SER A 19 -17.95 -30.39 25.65
N ALA A 20 -18.76 -31.45 25.65
CA ALA A 20 -18.36 -32.78 26.15
C ALA A 20 -18.27 -33.87 25.09
N TYR A 21 -18.67 -33.60 23.83
CA TYR A 21 -18.57 -34.57 22.74
C TYR A 21 -17.98 -33.91 21.50
N PRO A 22 -16.70 -34.17 21.13
CA PRO A 22 -16.29 -34.02 19.75
C PRO A 22 -17.08 -35.08 18.96
N LEU A 23 -18.22 -34.69 18.39
CA LEU A 23 -18.88 -35.51 17.39
C LEU A 23 -17.91 -35.64 16.23
N SER A 24 -17.29 -36.82 16.14
CA SER A 24 -16.59 -37.29 14.96
C SER A 24 -17.44 -36.94 13.74
N THR A 25 -17.00 -35.94 12.99
CA THR A 25 -17.59 -35.55 11.72
C THR A 25 -17.51 -36.75 10.80
N GLY A 26 -18.60 -37.50 10.71
CA GLY A 26 -18.81 -38.43 9.62
C GLY A 26 -18.72 -37.63 8.32
N GLN A 27 -17.75 -37.96 7.48
CA GLN A 27 -17.60 -37.44 6.13
C GLN A 27 -18.89 -37.70 5.35
N TYR A 28 -19.80 -36.73 5.31
CA TYR A 28 -20.69 -36.57 4.18
C TYR A 28 -19.88 -35.89 3.07
N PRO A 29 -19.63 -36.55 1.93
CA PRO A 29 -19.08 -35.84 0.78
C PRO A 29 -20.10 -34.77 0.35
N PRO A 30 -19.66 -33.56 -0.01
CA PRO A 30 -20.55 -32.55 -0.57
C PRO A 30 -21.21 -33.10 -1.84
N PRO A 31 -22.42 -32.64 -2.21
CA PRO A 31 -22.99 -32.96 -3.51
C PRO A 31 -21.95 -32.58 -4.57
N SER A 32 -21.50 -33.56 -5.34
CA SER A 32 -20.47 -33.34 -6.35
C SER A 32 -20.97 -32.28 -7.33
N ALA A 33 -20.37 -31.10 -7.30
CA ALA A 33 -20.57 -30.10 -8.33
C ALA A 33 -20.36 -30.76 -9.70
N ALA A 34 -21.26 -30.51 -10.65
CA ALA A 34 -21.07 -30.97 -12.02
C ALA A 34 -19.65 -30.56 -12.48
N PRO A 35 -18.89 -31.42 -13.18
CA PRO A 35 -17.48 -31.15 -13.51
C PRO A 35 -17.25 -29.79 -14.18
N GLY A 36 -18.23 -29.30 -14.94
CA GLY A 36 -18.23 -27.96 -15.53
C GLY A 36 -18.28 -26.84 -14.49
N ALA A 37 -19.15 -26.93 -13.48
CA ALA A 37 -19.24 -25.93 -12.42
C ALA A 37 -17.99 -25.92 -11.52
N LEU A 38 -17.41 -27.11 -11.26
CA LEU A 38 -16.14 -27.21 -10.54
C LEU A 38 -14.98 -26.61 -11.34
N ALA A 39 -14.93 -26.86 -12.65
CA ALA A 39 -13.92 -26.26 -13.54
C ALA A 39 -14.07 -24.74 -13.61
N GLU A 40 -15.29 -24.22 -13.78
CA GLU A 40 -15.58 -22.78 -13.79
C GLU A 40 -15.20 -22.11 -12.47
N GLN A 41 -15.54 -22.73 -11.34
CA GLN A 41 -15.14 -22.24 -10.02
C GLN A 41 -13.63 -22.25 -9.87
N THR A 42 -12.96 -23.36 -10.19
CA THR A 42 -11.50 -23.49 -10.06
C THR A 42 -10.77 -22.49 -10.96
N ILE A 43 -11.23 -22.29 -12.19
CA ILE A 43 -10.68 -21.30 -13.13
C ILE A 43 -10.90 -19.88 -12.58
N SER A 44 -12.09 -19.60 -12.05
CA SER A 44 -12.40 -18.29 -11.48
C SER A 44 -11.56 -17.99 -10.24
N ASP A 45 -11.33 -19.00 -9.39
CA ASP A 45 -10.52 -18.91 -8.18
C ASP A 45 -9.03 -18.76 -8.51
N THR A 46 -8.55 -19.47 -9.54
CA THR A 46 -7.14 -19.42 -9.97
C THR A 46 -6.77 -18.08 -10.64
N LEU A 47 -7.74 -17.48 -11.34
CA LEU A 47 -7.55 -16.23 -12.08
C LEU A 47 -8.03 -14.98 -11.32
N GLY A 48 -8.76 -15.15 -10.20
CA GLY A 48 -9.41 -14.04 -9.49
C GLY A 48 -10.43 -13.30 -10.35
N TRP A 49 -11.06 -13.99 -11.32
CA TRP A 49 -11.91 -13.40 -12.36
C TRP A 49 -13.19 -14.23 -12.54
N LYS A 50 -14.35 -13.57 -12.62
CA LYS A 50 -15.65 -14.26 -12.77
C LYS A 50 -16.04 -14.38 -14.25
N TRP A 51 -16.32 -15.60 -14.68
CA TRP A 51 -16.76 -15.92 -16.04
C TRP A 51 -18.00 -15.13 -16.47
N ARG A 52 -17.94 -14.53 -17.68
CA ARG A 52 -19.07 -13.90 -18.37
C ARG A 52 -19.16 -14.43 -19.79
N GLU A 53 -20.36 -14.79 -20.21
CA GLU A 53 -20.60 -15.29 -21.57
C GLU A 53 -20.22 -14.23 -22.61
N GLY A 54 -19.25 -14.54 -23.49
CA GLY A 54 -18.75 -13.64 -24.53
C GLY A 54 -17.54 -12.77 -24.15
N ASP A 55 -17.04 -12.80 -22.91
CA ASP A 55 -15.89 -11.97 -22.48
C ASP A 55 -14.53 -12.67 -22.66
N THR A 56 -14.20 -13.00 -23.91
CA THR A 56 -12.92 -13.65 -24.26
C THR A 56 -11.72 -12.75 -24.02
N LYS A 57 -11.89 -11.43 -24.11
CA LYS A 57 -10.83 -10.45 -23.83
C LYS A 57 -10.51 -10.36 -22.33
N GLY A 58 -11.52 -10.34 -21.47
CA GLY A 58 -11.35 -10.36 -20.02
C GLY A 58 -10.66 -11.64 -19.53
N PHE A 59 -11.02 -12.79 -20.11
CA PHE A 59 -10.38 -14.07 -19.81
C PHE A 59 -8.88 -14.06 -20.15
N VAL A 60 -8.51 -13.61 -21.37
CA VAL A 60 -7.09 -13.55 -21.79
C VAL A 60 -6.30 -12.58 -20.91
N ALA A 61 -6.87 -11.43 -20.58
CA ALA A 61 -6.22 -10.46 -19.70
C ALA A 61 -5.98 -11.04 -18.29
N ALA A 62 -6.96 -11.76 -17.73
CA ALA A 62 -6.83 -12.42 -16.44
C ALA A 62 -5.75 -13.54 -16.46
N LEU A 63 -5.68 -14.30 -17.56
CA LEU A 63 -4.69 -15.36 -17.75
C LEU A 63 -3.27 -14.79 -17.85
N THR A 64 -3.05 -13.80 -18.72
CA THR A 64 -1.74 -13.12 -18.85
C THR A 64 -1.34 -12.40 -17.56
N GLY A 65 -2.33 -11.93 -16.79
CA GLY A 65 -2.09 -11.26 -15.52
C GLY A 65 -1.82 -12.18 -14.31
N SER A 66 -2.14 -13.47 -14.41
CA SER A 66 -2.01 -14.44 -13.30
C SER A 66 -0.82 -15.39 -13.47
N PHE A 67 -0.27 -15.49 -14.68
CA PHE A 67 0.84 -16.37 -15.02
C PHE A 67 1.98 -15.58 -15.68
N GLU A 68 3.16 -15.63 -15.07
CA GLU A 68 4.40 -15.14 -15.67
C GLU A 68 5.10 -16.31 -16.37
N LEU A 69 5.29 -16.22 -17.68
CA LEU A 69 6.01 -17.23 -18.46
C LEU A 69 7.48 -16.81 -18.61
N LYS A 70 8.41 -17.70 -18.22
CA LYS A 70 9.85 -17.52 -18.45
C LYS A 70 10.40 -18.71 -19.21
N GLU A 71 11.21 -18.43 -20.22
CA GLU A 71 11.93 -19.46 -20.93
C GLU A 71 13.29 -19.67 -20.26
N VAL A 72 13.47 -20.83 -19.64
CA VAL A 72 14.69 -21.21 -18.93
C VAL A 72 15.23 -22.47 -19.57
N GLN A 73 16.44 -22.38 -20.14
CA GLN A 73 17.15 -23.53 -20.75
C GLN A 73 16.31 -24.32 -21.78
N GLY A 74 15.56 -23.61 -22.64
CA GLY A 74 14.76 -24.23 -23.70
C GLY A 74 13.47 -24.93 -23.22
N ARG A 75 13.01 -24.63 -22.00
CA ARG A 75 11.69 -25.02 -21.48
C ARG A 75 10.95 -23.78 -20.97
N THR A 76 9.66 -23.73 -21.25
CA THR A 76 8.77 -22.68 -20.72
C THR A 76 8.35 -23.05 -19.31
N GLU A 77 8.81 -22.28 -18.33
CA GLU A 77 8.35 -22.37 -16.95
C GLU A 77 7.23 -21.33 -16.74
N ALA A 78 6.12 -21.76 -16.14
CA ALA A 78 5.03 -20.88 -15.76
C ALA A 78 5.04 -20.67 -14.24
N LYS A 79 5.19 -19.41 -13.81
CA LYS A 79 5.06 -19.02 -12.41
C LYS A 79 3.67 -18.46 -12.18
N TRP A 80 2.86 -19.15 -11.39
CA TRP A 80 1.55 -18.68 -10.96
C TRP A 80 1.70 -17.70 -9.80
N THR A 81 1.07 -16.54 -9.91
CA THR A 81 0.92 -15.58 -8.80
C THR A 81 -0.57 -15.40 -8.52
N PRO A 82 -1.07 -15.83 -7.35
CA PRO A 82 -2.49 -15.75 -7.04
C PRO A 82 -2.94 -14.29 -7.05
N ARG A 83 -3.87 -13.95 -7.95
CA ARG A 83 -4.64 -12.73 -7.84
C ARG A 83 -5.70 -12.95 -6.77
N GLY A 84 -5.41 -12.55 -5.53
CA GLY A 84 -6.50 -12.25 -4.61
C GLY A 84 -7.39 -11.16 -5.22
N TYR A 85 -8.62 -11.03 -4.75
CA TYR A 85 -9.56 -9.93 -5.03
C TYR A 85 -9.02 -8.52 -4.66
N ALA A 86 -7.70 -8.31 -4.68
CA ALA A 86 -7.11 -7.02 -4.91
C ALA A 86 -7.52 -6.63 -6.35
N ILE A 87 -8.30 -5.58 -6.59
CA ILE A 87 -7.81 -4.18 -6.55
C ILE A 87 -6.30 -4.15 -6.32
N GLN A 88 -5.57 -4.86 -7.19
CA GLN A 88 -4.15 -4.67 -7.37
C GLN A 88 -4.09 -3.36 -8.12
N ALA A 89 -4.18 -2.31 -7.31
CA ALA A 89 -3.87 -0.96 -7.60
C ALA A 89 -2.94 -0.88 -8.82
N ASP A 90 -3.52 -0.58 -9.98
CA ASP A 90 -2.81 0.09 -11.07
C ASP A 90 -2.30 1.48 -10.58
N LEU A 91 -2.69 1.90 -9.37
CA LEU A 91 -1.94 2.82 -8.52
C LEU A 91 -0.71 2.08 -7.96
N GLY A 92 0.41 2.19 -8.68
CA GLY A 92 1.66 1.46 -8.44
C GLY A 92 1.99 1.14 -6.98
N ALA A 93 2.59 -0.05 -6.79
CA ALA A 93 2.97 -0.71 -5.54
C ALA A 93 3.35 0.21 -4.36
N VAL A 94 3.86 1.40 -4.60
CA VAL A 94 4.19 2.42 -3.61
C VAL A 94 3.29 3.64 -3.83
N THR A 95 2.41 3.93 -2.87
CA THR A 95 1.42 5.04 -2.96
C THR A 95 2.10 6.41 -2.86
N GLY A 96 1.52 7.47 -3.45
CA GLY A 96 2.21 8.77 -3.67
C GLY A 96 3.10 9.32 -2.54
N GLY A 97 2.59 9.40 -1.30
CA GLY A 97 3.38 9.86 -0.15
C GLY A 97 4.54 8.93 0.21
N GLN A 98 4.30 7.62 0.16
CA GLN A 98 5.33 6.59 0.32
C GLN A 98 6.32 6.61 -0.85
N ALA A 99 5.87 6.88 -2.07
CA ALA A 99 6.73 6.91 -3.27
C ALA A 99 7.73 8.07 -3.21
N SER A 100 7.27 9.22 -2.72
CA SER A 100 8.16 10.36 -2.44
C SER A 100 9.21 10.00 -1.40
N LEU A 101 8.82 9.33 -0.31
CA LEU A 101 9.74 8.91 0.74
C LEU A 101 10.72 7.82 0.25
N ALA A 102 10.24 6.85 -0.53
CA ALA A 102 11.07 5.82 -1.14
C ALA A 102 12.08 6.41 -2.13
N ALA A 103 11.68 7.39 -2.95
CA ALA A 103 12.59 8.10 -3.85
C ALA A 103 13.67 8.88 -3.06
N ARG A 104 13.27 9.57 -1.98
CA ARG A 104 14.21 10.23 -1.08
C ARG A 104 15.18 9.23 -0.44
N ALA A 105 14.67 8.09 0.01
CA ALA A 105 15.49 7.02 0.61
C ALA A 105 16.51 6.48 -0.39
N ARG A 106 16.14 6.24 -1.66
CA ARG A 106 17.08 5.81 -2.70
C ARG A 106 18.26 6.77 -2.84
N SER A 107 17.97 8.06 -2.99
CA SER A 107 19.00 9.08 -3.14
C SER A 107 19.86 9.20 -1.88
N ALA A 108 19.24 9.34 -0.70
CA ALA A 108 19.94 9.51 0.56
C ALA A 108 20.83 8.30 0.89
N VAL A 109 20.32 7.07 0.69
CA VAL A 109 21.10 5.84 0.94
C VAL A 109 22.24 5.71 -0.06
N LYS A 110 22.01 5.97 -1.35
CA LYS A 110 23.08 5.94 -2.36
C LYS A 110 24.23 6.88 -1.99
N ASP A 111 23.92 8.12 -1.66
CA ASP A 111 24.94 9.13 -1.34
C ASP A 111 25.61 8.84 0.03
N SER A 112 24.83 8.36 1.01
CA SER A 112 25.36 7.94 2.32
C SER A 112 26.33 6.76 2.19
N LEU A 113 26.05 5.78 1.33
CA LEU A 113 26.93 4.64 1.12
C LEU A 113 28.25 5.05 0.46
N ALA A 114 28.20 5.97 -0.52
CA ALA A 114 29.42 6.51 -1.14
C ALA A 114 30.30 7.25 -0.10
N LEU A 115 29.68 8.06 0.77
CA LEU A 115 30.39 8.73 1.86
C LEU A 115 30.96 7.72 2.87
N LEU A 116 30.20 6.68 3.22
CA LEU A 116 30.58 5.64 4.16
C LEU A 116 31.86 4.90 3.72
N ASP A 117 31.96 4.57 2.43
CA ASP A 117 33.10 3.89 1.82
C ASP A 117 34.38 4.77 1.80
N SER A 118 34.18 6.09 1.74
CA SER A 118 35.27 7.08 1.73
C SER A 118 35.90 7.31 3.10
N LEU A 119 35.21 6.94 4.20
CA LEU A 119 35.70 7.20 5.56
C LEU A 119 37.02 6.48 5.82
N ARG A 120 37.89 7.13 6.60
CA ARG A 120 39.16 6.57 7.09
C ARG A 120 39.29 6.86 8.58
N PRO A 121 39.93 5.96 9.36
CA PRO A 121 40.22 6.24 10.76
C PRO A 121 41.15 7.46 10.88
N LEU A 122 40.79 8.39 11.76
CA LEU A 122 41.68 9.49 12.18
C LEU A 122 42.55 9.09 13.37
N ARG A 123 42.13 8.04 14.08
CA ARG A 123 42.85 7.43 15.18
C ARG A 123 43.91 6.47 14.70
N THR A 124 45.09 6.54 15.31
CA THR A 124 46.17 5.57 15.10
C THR A 124 45.94 4.25 15.84
N ASP A 125 45.05 4.24 16.84
CA ASP A 125 44.68 3.08 17.65
C ASP A 125 43.34 2.46 17.24
N SER A 126 42.77 2.84 16.09
CA SER A 126 41.53 2.24 15.59
C SER A 126 41.76 0.78 15.20
N ASP A 127 40.88 -0.10 15.66
CA ASP A 127 40.91 -1.50 15.27
C ASP A 127 40.24 -1.65 13.88
N PRO A 128 40.99 -2.05 12.85
CA PRO A 128 40.45 -2.15 11.50
C PRO A 128 39.31 -3.18 11.39
N GLU A 129 39.29 -4.22 12.22
CA GLU A 129 38.22 -5.22 12.21
C GLU A 129 36.94 -4.65 12.81
N ASN A 130 37.03 -3.94 13.93
CA ASN A 130 35.87 -3.28 14.55
C ASN A 130 35.32 -2.16 13.66
N ALA A 131 36.21 -1.35 13.07
CA ALA A 131 35.84 -0.27 12.16
C ALA A 131 35.07 -0.79 10.95
N GLU A 132 35.53 -1.87 10.31
CA GLU A 132 34.80 -2.47 9.18
C GLU A 132 33.52 -3.19 9.64
N GLY A 133 33.52 -3.78 10.84
CA GLY A 133 32.33 -4.35 11.45
C GLY A 133 31.19 -3.33 11.61
N PHE A 134 31.47 -2.18 12.23
CA PHE A 134 30.48 -1.11 12.35
C PHE A 134 30.10 -0.50 11.00
N ARG A 135 31.06 -0.37 10.06
CA ARG A 135 30.76 0.06 8.69
C ARG A 135 29.77 -0.89 8.00
N ALA A 136 29.96 -2.20 8.15
CA ALA A 136 29.07 -3.20 7.58
C ALA A 136 27.67 -3.14 8.19
N LEU A 137 27.56 -2.91 9.50
CA LEU A 137 26.26 -2.72 10.18
C LEU A 137 25.53 -1.47 9.67
N VAL A 138 26.21 -0.32 9.59
CA VAL A 138 25.64 0.92 9.03
C VAL A 138 25.18 0.71 7.59
N ARG A 139 25.99 0.06 6.76
CA ARG A 139 25.64 -0.28 5.37
C ARG A 139 24.39 -1.16 5.31
N HIS A 140 24.33 -2.20 6.14
CA HIS A 140 23.20 -3.11 6.21
C HIS A 140 21.91 -2.38 6.58
N ASP A 141 21.93 -1.57 7.65
CA ASP A 141 20.73 -0.86 8.11
C ASP A 141 20.21 0.14 7.08
N LEU A 142 21.10 0.91 6.43
CA LEU A 142 20.71 1.84 5.36
C LEU A 142 20.03 1.12 4.19
N GLU A 143 20.58 -0.02 3.78
CA GLU A 143 20.04 -0.83 2.70
C GLU A 143 18.68 -1.45 3.09
N GLN A 144 18.54 -1.94 4.32
CA GLN A 144 17.27 -2.45 4.84
C GLN A 144 16.20 -1.36 4.94
N ILE A 145 16.55 -0.14 5.38
CA ILE A 145 15.63 1.01 5.41
C ILE A 145 15.12 1.31 4.01
N ARG A 146 16.01 1.32 3.00
CA ARG A 146 15.60 1.53 1.61
C ARG A 146 14.61 0.46 1.16
N GLN A 147 14.94 -0.81 1.38
CA GLN A 147 14.11 -1.95 0.97
C GLN A 147 12.73 -1.92 1.63
N GLU A 148 12.63 -1.61 2.92
CA GLU A 148 11.33 -1.49 3.59
C GLU A 148 10.51 -0.34 3.01
N LEU A 149 11.10 0.84 2.81
CA LEU A 149 10.37 2.01 2.28
C LEU A 149 9.88 1.79 0.85
N GLU A 150 10.60 0.99 0.06
CA GLU A 150 10.21 0.55 -1.28
C GLU A 150 9.17 -0.57 -1.30
N SER A 151 8.96 -1.26 -0.17
CA SER A 151 8.02 -2.37 -0.08
C SER A 151 6.58 -1.85 -0.22
N PRO A 152 5.73 -2.48 -1.06
CA PRO A 152 4.31 -2.14 -1.09
C PRO A 152 3.63 -2.33 0.26
N LEU A 153 4.16 -3.25 1.08
CA LEU A 153 3.65 -3.57 2.40
C LEU A 153 4.64 -3.04 3.42
N LEU A 154 4.55 -1.73 3.66
CA LEU A 154 5.44 -1.05 4.58
C LEU A 154 5.20 -1.52 6.02
N ARG A 155 6.27 -1.97 6.69
CA ARG A 155 6.24 -2.37 8.10
C ARG A 155 6.75 -1.23 8.95
N VAL A 156 5.85 -0.38 9.44
CA VAL A 156 6.15 0.82 10.22
C VAL A 156 7.11 0.51 11.39
N ALA A 157 6.77 -0.48 12.22
CA ALA A 157 7.58 -0.88 13.37
C ALA A 157 8.98 -1.37 12.98
N ARG A 158 9.14 -1.99 11.80
CA ARG A 158 10.45 -2.44 11.30
C ARG A 158 11.31 -1.25 10.89
N VAL A 159 10.73 -0.26 10.22
CA VAL A 159 11.43 0.97 9.85
C VAL A 159 11.85 1.75 11.10
N ASP A 160 10.97 1.87 12.10
CA ASP A 160 11.29 2.48 13.39
C ASP A 160 12.46 1.76 14.09
N GLN A 161 12.44 0.43 14.11
CA GLN A 161 13.53 -0.38 14.67
C GLN A 161 14.85 -0.13 13.93
N LEU A 162 14.84 -0.09 12.59
CA LEU A 162 16.06 0.11 11.80
C LEU A 162 16.65 1.51 12.05
N PHE A 163 15.82 2.55 12.11
CA PHE A 163 16.30 3.88 12.48
C PHE A 163 16.82 3.93 13.92
N LEU A 164 16.18 3.22 14.85
CA LEU A 164 16.65 3.11 16.23
C LEU A 164 18.01 2.40 16.32
N LEU A 165 18.26 1.35 15.53
CA LEU A 165 19.57 0.69 15.49
C LEU A 165 20.65 1.61 14.89
N LEU A 166 20.30 2.30 13.80
CA LEU A 166 21.23 3.14 13.06
C LEU A 166 21.62 4.42 13.83
N LEU A 167 20.63 5.12 14.40
CA LEU A 167 20.80 6.40 15.10
C LEU A 167 20.90 6.24 16.63
N GLY A 168 20.18 5.29 17.21
CA GLY A 168 20.03 5.17 18.66
C GLY A 168 19.31 6.36 19.28
N ASP A 169 19.45 6.50 20.59
CA ASP A 169 19.07 7.67 21.39
C ASP A 169 20.10 8.82 21.23
N GLY A 170 20.50 9.11 19.99
CA GLY A 170 21.47 10.15 19.63
C GLY A 170 22.79 9.58 19.09
N THR A 171 23.74 9.25 19.98
CA THR A 171 25.08 8.77 19.58
C THR A 171 25.36 7.31 19.93
N ARG A 172 24.34 6.54 20.35
CA ARG A 172 24.54 5.13 20.75
C ARG A 172 24.19 4.12 19.66
N GLY A 173 23.61 4.56 18.54
CA GLY A 173 23.39 3.71 17.37
C GLY A 173 24.68 3.38 16.63
N HIS A 174 24.58 2.53 15.60
CA HIS A 174 25.73 2.09 14.82
C HIS A 174 26.52 3.25 14.19
N LEU A 175 25.88 4.36 13.83
CA LEU A 175 26.58 5.56 13.35
C LEU A 175 27.46 6.22 14.42
N GLY A 176 26.97 6.30 15.65
CA GLY A 176 27.74 6.84 16.76
C GLY A 176 28.91 5.95 17.15
N GLN A 177 28.70 4.63 17.13
CA GLN A 177 29.76 3.65 17.38
C GLN A 177 30.84 3.72 16.30
N LEU A 178 30.45 3.83 15.02
CA LEU A 178 31.40 4.03 13.91
C LEU A 178 32.19 5.34 14.05
N ARG A 179 31.53 6.43 14.46
CA ARG A 179 32.20 7.71 14.73
C ARG A 179 33.29 7.58 15.77
N ASP A 180 32.97 6.92 16.88
CA ASP A 180 33.84 6.83 18.05
C ASP A 180 35.03 5.89 17.77
N GLU A 181 34.80 4.81 17.02
CA GLU A 181 35.82 3.87 16.55
C GLU A 181 36.80 4.55 15.58
N LEU A 182 36.29 5.25 14.56
CA LEU A 182 37.12 5.98 13.59
C LEU A 182 37.73 7.26 14.17
N GLY A 183 37.26 7.72 15.32
CA GLY A 183 37.69 8.96 15.98
C GLY A 183 37.29 10.24 15.24
N LEU A 184 36.12 10.23 14.59
CA LEU A 184 35.58 11.32 13.78
C LEU A 184 34.96 12.43 14.66
N VAL A 185 35.73 12.90 15.64
CA VAL A 185 35.35 13.96 16.59
C VAL A 185 36.22 15.20 16.36
N SER A 186 35.64 16.39 16.53
CA SER A 186 36.29 17.66 16.18
C SER A 186 37.64 17.85 16.89
N GLY A 187 37.79 17.36 18.12
CA GLY A 187 39.04 17.45 18.87
C GLY A 187 40.18 16.54 18.39
N LYS A 188 39.97 15.69 17.38
CA LYS A 188 40.99 14.78 16.83
C LYS A 188 41.45 15.14 15.41
N VAL A 189 40.94 16.23 14.85
CA VAL A 189 41.31 16.72 13.52
C VAL A 189 42.51 17.66 13.63
N ASN A 190 43.60 17.31 12.97
CA ASN A 190 44.86 18.06 12.94
C ASN A 190 45.22 18.54 11.52
N THR A 191 44.68 17.91 10.48
CA THR A 191 44.96 18.28 9.08
C THR A 191 43.69 18.59 8.29
N ILE A 192 43.84 19.34 7.19
CA ILE A 192 42.75 19.65 6.26
C ILE A 192 42.13 18.36 5.67
N GLU A 193 42.94 17.33 5.45
CA GLU A 193 42.43 16.05 4.93
C GLU A 193 41.58 15.32 5.97
N GLU A 194 41.99 15.36 7.25
CA GLU A 194 41.20 14.81 8.35
C GLU A 194 39.89 15.59 8.55
N GLU A 195 39.92 16.92 8.35
CA GLU A 195 38.74 17.77 8.35
C GLU A 195 37.77 17.39 7.23
N ARG A 196 38.29 17.09 6.03
CA ARG A 196 37.49 16.61 4.89
C ARG A 196 36.80 15.28 5.21
N ILE A 197 37.51 14.35 5.86
CA ILE A 197 36.94 13.06 6.28
C ILE A 197 35.87 13.27 7.35
N GLN A 198 36.12 14.12 8.35
CA GLN A 198 35.12 14.45 9.37
C GLN A 198 33.87 15.09 8.73
N THR A 199 34.05 16.03 7.81
CA THR A 199 32.95 16.68 7.07
C THR A 199 32.13 15.66 6.28
N SER A 200 32.78 14.66 5.69
CA SER A 200 32.11 13.56 4.97
C SER A 200 31.21 12.75 5.92
N PHE A 201 31.67 12.48 7.15
CA PHE A 201 30.86 11.81 8.16
C PHE A 201 29.69 12.64 8.68
N ILE A 202 29.89 13.95 8.88
CA ILE A 202 28.82 14.87 9.26
C ILE A 202 27.74 14.88 8.16
N THR A 203 28.16 15.01 6.89
CA THR A 203 27.26 14.99 5.74
C THR A 203 26.46 13.69 5.65
N LEU A 204 27.11 12.53 5.88
CA LEU A 204 26.45 11.23 5.96
C LEU A 204 25.37 11.24 7.06
N THR A 205 25.72 11.70 8.26
CA THR A 205 24.78 11.75 9.39
C THR A 205 23.59 12.64 9.09
N ASP A 206 23.81 13.80 8.45
CA ASP A 206 22.75 14.72 8.04
C ASP A 206 21.79 14.09 7.03
N TRP A 207 22.28 13.32 6.06
CA TRP A 207 21.42 12.56 5.13
C TRP A 207 20.51 11.59 5.87
N VAL A 208 21.06 10.82 6.82
CA VAL A 208 20.28 9.84 7.60
C VAL A 208 19.26 10.52 8.51
N VAL A 209 19.65 11.59 9.21
CA VAL A 209 18.76 12.36 10.08
C VAL A 209 17.65 13.04 9.29
N SER A 210 17.95 13.58 8.10
CA SER A 210 16.97 14.17 7.20
C SER A 210 15.95 13.13 6.72
N LEU A 211 16.41 11.92 6.38
CA LEU A 211 15.53 10.82 6.01
C LEU A 211 14.66 10.37 7.20
N PHE A 212 15.24 10.27 8.39
CA PHE A 212 14.51 9.90 9.62
C PHE A 212 13.42 10.91 9.99
N ARG A 213 13.71 12.21 9.91
CA ARG A 213 12.69 13.26 10.11
C ARG A 213 11.56 13.14 9.08
N GLY A 214 11.92 12.96 7.81
CA GLY A 214 10.94 12.72 6.75
C GLY A 214 10.07 11.47 7.00
N TRP A 215 10.65 10.42 7.59
CA TRP A 215 9.91 9.26 8.05
C TRP A 215 8.94 9.61 9.19
N GLN A 216 9.41 10.28 10.25
CA GLN A 216 8.57 10.70 11.37
C GLN A 216 7.37 11.56 10.93
N ASP A 217 7.58 12.49 10.01
CA ASP A 217 6.52 13.38 9.49
C ASP A 217 5.46 12.66 8.62
N ALA A 218 5.84 11.51 8.06
CA ALA A 218 5.03 10.75 7.12
C ALA A 218 4.41 9.48 7.73
N ARG A 219 5.03 8.87 8.74
CA ARG A 219 4.67 7.53 9.23
C ARG A 219 3.21 7.42 9.66
N ASP A 220 2.70 8.41 10.39
CA ASP A 220 1.31 8.42 10.90
C ASP A 220 0.30 8.64 9.76
N LYS A 221 0.74 9.19 8.62
CA LYS A 221 -0.08 9.38 7.42
C LYS A 221 -0.02 8.18 6.48
N ILE A 222 1.05 7.40 6.54
CA ILE A 222 1.23 6.17 5.76
C ILE A 222 0.52 4.99 6.42
N ASP A 223 0.53 4.91 7.76
CA ASP A 223 -0.19 3.87 8.49
C ASP A 223 -1.70 4.18 8.56
N PRO A 224 -2.56 3.46 7.83
CA PRO A 224 -3.99 3.70 7.85
C PRO A 224 -4.66 3.19 9.14
N PHE A 225 -3.94 2.40 9.95
CA PHE A 225 -4.44 1.86 11.22
C PHE A 225 -4.13 2.77 12.41
N SER A 226 -3.11 3.63 12.28
CA SER A 226 -2.79 4.65 13.28
C SER A 226 -3.84 5.77 13.29
N GLN A 227 -4.11 6.34 14.46
CA GLN A 227 -4.87 7.59 14.56
C GLN A 227 -3.91 8.74 14.25
N PRO A 228 -4.06 9.47 13.13
CA PRO A 228 -3.17 10.59 12.86
C PRO A 228 -3.35 11.63 13.96
N ALA A 229 -2.28 11.91 14.73
CA ALA A 229 -2.28 12.92 15.79
C ALA A 229 -2.56 14.34 15.24
N GLY A 230 -2.42 14.52 13.92
CA GLY A 230 -2.86 15.68 13.17
C GLY A 230 -2.74 15.44 11.66
N GLY A 231 -3.64 16.02 10.88
CA GLY A 231 -3.63 15.93 9.41
C GLY A 231 -4.43 14.75 8.85
N GLN A 232 -4.52 14.70 7.51
CA GLN A 232 -5.26 13.64 6.82
C GLN A 232 -4.34 12.50 6.42
N PRO A 233 -4.80 11.24 6.51
CA PRO A 233 -4.05 10.10 6.03
C PRO A 233 -3.80 10.23 4.53
N PHE A 234 -2.72 9.62 4.04
CA PHE A 234 -2.53 9.52 2.61
C PHE A 234 -3.63 8.64 2.01
N PHE A 235 -4.20 9.11 0.91
CA PHE A 235 -5.32 8.42 0.26
C PHE A 235 -4.94 7.01 -0.21
N GLY A 236 -3.75 6.85 -0.80
CA GLY A 236 -3.32 5.56 -1.33
C GLY A 236 -3.23 4.44 -0.29
N PRO A 237 -2.47 4.60 0.83
CA PRO A 237 -2.42 3.58 1.87
C PRO A 237 -3.78 3.27 2.47
N ALA A 238 -4.62 4.29 2.66
CA ALA A 238 -5.97 4.12 3.16
C ALA A 238 -6.84 3.30 2.19
N VAL A 239 -6.73 3.51 0.88
CA VAL A 239 -7.41 2.69 -0.14
C VAL A 239 -6.96 1.23 -0.08
N VAL A 240 -5.65 0.97 0.04
CA VAL A 240 -5.13 -0.40 0.16
C VAL A 240 -5.69 -1.10 1.40
N ALA A 241 -5.75 -0.39 2.54
CA ALA A 241 -6.36 -0.93 3.75
C ALA A 241 -7.86 -1.19 3.60
N LEU A 242 -8.60 -0.26 2.98
CA LEU A 242 -10.02 -0.46 2.68
C LEU A 242 -10.23 -1.70 1.81
N SER A 243 -9.48 -1.88 0.72
CA SER A 243 -9.61 -3.08 -0.14
C SER A 243 -9.39 -4.39 0.63
N ARG A 244 -8.44 -4.41 1.57
CA ARG A 244 -8.17 -5.57 2.44
C ARG A 244 -9.29 -5.84 3.42
N LEU A 245 -9.79 -4.79 4.07
CA LEU A 245 -10.90 -4.92 5.01
C LEU A 245 -12.20 -5.32 4.33
N LEU A 246 -12.47 -4.80 3.12
CA LEU A 246 -13.60 -5.24 2.31
C LEU A 246 -13.46 -6.72 1.93
N SER A 247 -12.25 -7.17 1.55
CA SER A 247 -12.00 -8.59 1.30
C SER A 247 -12.26 -9.45 2.55
N ALA A 248 -11.78 -9.00 3.72
CA ALA A 248 -12.01 -9.68 5.00
C ALA A 248 -13.51 -9.72 5.37
N ALA A 249 -14.23 -8.60 5.20
CA ALA A 249 -15.67 -8.54 5.43
C ALA A 249 -16.45 -9.48 4.50
N ALA A 250 -16.07 -9.57 3.21
CA ALA A 250 -16.69 -10.50 2.28
C ALA A 250 -16.49 -11.97 2.71
N SER A 251 -15.27 -12.34 3.09
CA SER A 251 -14.99 -13.68 3.64
C SER A 251 -15.76 -13.94 4.93
N GLN A 252 -15.88 -12.93 5.80
CA GLN A 252 -16.61 -13.06 7.06
C GLN A 252 -18.12 -13.24 6.84
N VAL A 253 -18.71 -12.65 5.80
CA VAL A 253 -20.10 -12.93 5.43
C VAL A 253 -20.29 -14.40 5.07
N ASP A 254 -19.37 -14.97 4.29
CA ASP A 254 -19.43 -16.39 3.92
C ASP A 254 -19.31 -17.29 5.19
N GLU A 255 -18.49 -16.90 6.17
CA GLU A 255 -18.36 -17.57 7.47
C GLU A 255 -19.65 -17.46 8.32
N VAL A 256 -20.28 -16.28 8.38
CA VAL A 256 -21.56 -16.08 9.08
C VAL A 256 -22.64 -17.01 8.49
N VAL A 257 -22.72 -17.11 7.16
CA VAL A 257 -23.65 -18.03 6.49
C VAL A 257 -23.34 -19.49 6.85
N ALA A 258 -22.06 -19.89 6.87
CA ALA A 258 -21.66 -21.23 7.27
C ALA A 258 -22.03 -21.53 8.74
N MET A 259 -21.82 -20.58 9.65
CA MET A 259 -22.18 -20.73 11.06
C MET A 259 -23.68 -20.81 11.27
N LEU A 260 -24.48 -20.00 10.55
CA LEU A 260 -25.95 -20.08 10.59
C LEU A 260 -26.45 -21.44 10.10
N ARG A 261 -25.88 -21.96 9.01
CA ARG A 261 -26.21 -23.31 8.51
C ARG A 261 -25.84 -24.41 9.49
N SER A 262 -24.74 -24.25 10.23
CA SER A 262 -24.31 -25.23 11.25
C SER A 262 -25.31 -25.38 12.40
N VAL A 263 -26.13 -24.36 12.66
CA VAL A 263 -27.21 -24.37 13.65
C VAL A 263 -28.59 -24.52 13.03
N PHE A 264 -28.64 -25.14 11.86
CA PHE A 264 -29.86 -25.46 11.09
C PHE A 264 -30.68 -24.26 10.63
N ILE A 265 -30.10 -23.04 10.58
CA ILE A 265 -30.73 -21.90 9.92
C ILE A 265 -30.35 -21.96 8.44
N GLN A 266 -31.29 -22.38 7.60
CA GLN A 266 -31.08 -22.63 6.18
C GLN A 266 -31.26 -21.36 5.34
N GLN A 267 -30.92 -21.44 4.06
CA GLN A 267 -31.01 -20.30 3.14
C GLN A 267 -32.44 -19.74 3.07
N GLU A 268 -33.45 -20.60 3.13
CA GLU A 268 -34.85 -20.24 3.07
C GLU A 268 -35.27 -19.45 4.33
N ASP A 269 -34.75 -19.83 5.49
CA ASP A 269 -34.98 -19.12 6.75
C ASP A 269 -34.42 -17.69 6.67
N LEU A 270 -33.21 -17.54 6.11
CA LEU A 270 -32.56 -16.24 5.96
C LEU A 270 -33.39 -15.25 5.12
N GLU A 271 -34.16 -15.74 4.15
CA GLU A 271 -35.01 -14.89 3.31
C GLU A 271 -36.31 -14.44 3.99
N VAL A 272 -36.71 -15.13 5.07
CA VAL A 272 -37.93 -14.81 5.83
C VAL A 272 -37.62 -13.98 7.08
N LEU A 273 -36.47 -14.20 7.73
CA LEU A 273 -36.07 -13.48 8.94
C LEU A 273 -35.88 -11.98 8.67
N ARG A 274 -36.72 -11.14 9.28
CA ARG A 274 -36.78 -9.69 9.02
C ARG A 274 -35.90 -8.89 9.97
N VAL A 275 -34.80 -8.37 9.48
CA VAL A 275 -33.92 -7.44 10.20
C VAL A 275 -34.49 -6.01 10.08
N PRO A 276 -34.67 -5.29 11.20
CA PRO A 276 -35.06 -3.88 11.17
C PRO A 276 -33.89 -3.00 10.68
N ASP A 277 -34.19 -2.08 9.77
CA ASP A 277 -33.24 -1.06 9.34
C ASP A 277 -33.39 0.19 10.24
N PRO A 278 -32.32 0.69 10.89
CA PRO A 278 -32.40 1.88 11.72
C PRO A 278 -32.80 3.14 10.94
N GLU A 279 -32.65 3.17 9.62
CA GLU A 279 -33.11 4.27 8.76
C GLU A 279 -34.56 4.11 8.27
N GLY A 280 -35.21 3.00 8.63
CA GLY A 280 -36.61 2.72 8.31
C GLY A 280 -36.79 1.51 7.39
N GLY A 281 -37.86 0.76 7.66
CA GLY A 281 -38.21 -0.45 6.93
C GLY A 281 -37.57 -1.72 7.53
N THR A 282 -37.70 -2.82 6.79
CA THR A 282 -37.15 -4.13 7.17
C THR A 282 -36.61 -4.84 5.94
N MET A 283 -35.52 -5.59 6.08
CA MET A 283 -34.99 -6.45 5.02
C MET A 283 -34.83 -7.89 5.52
N SER A 284 -34.69 -8.85 4.61
CA SER A 284 -34.34 -10.21 5.04
C SER A 284 -32.90 -10.26 5.55
N LEU A 285 -32.59 -11.15 6.49
CA LEU A 285 -31.22 -11.39 6.95
C LEU A 285 -30.33 -11.83 5.78
N GLY A 286 -30.86 -12.66 4.88
CA GLY A 286 -30.19 -13.03 3.63
C GLY A 286 -29.93 -11.83 2.71
N GLY A 287 -30.89 -10.91 2.63
CA GLY A 287 -30.75 -9.65 1.90
C GLY A 287 -29.64 -8.75 2.46
N LEU A 288 -29.56 -8.62 3.79
CA LEU A 288 -28.49 -7.89 4.47
C LEU A 288 -27.12 -8.49 4.15
N LEU A 289 -26.95 -9.80 4.35
CA LEU A 289 -25.67 -10.48 4.12
C LEU A 289 -25.23 -10.37 2.65
N ARG A 290 -26.18 -10.51 1.71
CA ARG A 290 -25.92 -10.29 0.28
C ARG A 290 -25.48 -8.86 -0.01
N TRP A 291 -26.17 -7.87 0.56
CA TRP A 291 -25.83 -6.46 0.37
C TRP A 291 -24.43 -6.13 0.90
N ILE A 292 -24.07 -6.63 2.09
CA ILE A 292 -22.71 -6.48 2.63
C ILE A 292 -21.69 -7.11 1.68
N ARG A 293 -21.96 -8.32 1.19
CA ARG A 293 -21.06 -9.02 0.27
C ARG A 293 -20.91 -8.30 -1.07
N GLU A 294 -21.99 -7.78 -1.65
CA GLU A 294 -21.96 -6.99 -2.89
C GLU A 294 -21.19 -5.69 -2.72
N PHE A 295 -21.41 -4.99 -1.60
CA PHE A 295 -20.66 -3.80 -1.25
C PHE A 295 -19.16 -4.11 -1.10
N ALA A 296 -18.83 -5.17 -0.37
CA ALA A 296 -17.46 -5.59 -0.09
C ALA A 296 -16.71 -6.08 -1.33
N THR A 297 -17.39 -6.75 -2.28
CA THR A 297 -16.73 -7.35 -3.44
C THR A 297 -16.76 -6.47 -4.70
N PHE A 298 -17.70 -5.53 -4.81
CA PHE A 298 -17.90 -4.79 -6.05
C PHE A 298 -18.15 -3.30 -5.82
N GLU A 299 -19.22 -2.92 -5.11
CA GLU A 299 -19.66 -1.53 -5.07
C GLU A 299 -18.65 -0.63 -4.36
N GLY A 300 -18.09 -1.10 -3.24
CA GLY A 300 -17.10 -0.38 -2.46
C GLY A 300 -15.84 -0.09 -3.27
N GLY A 301 -15.30 -1.10 -3.95
CA GLY A 301 -14.16 -0.95 -4.85
C GLY A 301 -14.43 0.04 -5.98
N LYS A 302 -15.58 -0.09 -6.65
CA LYS A 302 -15.99 0.82 -7.72
C LYS A 302 -16.13 2.26 -7.24
N LEU A 303 -16.68 2.49 -6.05
CA LEU A 303 -16.80 3.84 -5.46
C LEU A 303 -15.44 4.45 -5.18
N ILE A 304 -14.49 3.65 -4.68
CA ILE A 304 -13.11 4.09 -4.45
C ILE A 304 -12.41 4.44 -5.79
N GLU A 305 -12.52 3.57 -6.80
CA GLU A 305 -11.86 3.73 -8.09
C GLU A 305 -12.42 4.87 -8.93
N SER A 306 -13.75 4.97 -9.03
CA SER A 306 -14.41 5.91 -9.95
C SER A 306 -14.60 7.31 -9.38
N ALA A 307 -14.82 7.43 -8.06
CA ALA A 307 -15.14 8.70 -7.42
C ALA A 307 -14.04 9.19 -6.48
N GLY A 308 -12.97 8.40 -6.27
CA GLY A 308 -11.78 8.80 -5.53
C GLY A 308 -12.09 9.25 -4.10
N LYS A 309 -11.33 10.24 -3.61
CA LYS A 309 -11.44 10.76 -2.24
C LYS A 309 -12.84 11.30 -1.90
N GLU A 310 -13.44 12.05 -2.83
CA GLU A 310 -14.79 12.62 -2.69
C GLU A 310 -15.85 11.51 -2.59
N GLY A 311 -15.76 10.49 -3.45
CA GLY A 311 -16.66 9.34 -3.42
C GLY A 311 -16.55 8.52 -2.14
N VAL A 312 -15.34 8.36 -1.63
CA VAL A 312 -15.12 7.71 -0.33
C VAL A 312 -15.76 8.52 0.80
N GLY A 313 -15.59 9.84 0.78
CA GLY A 313 -16.11 10.74 1.80
C GLY A 313 -17.61 10.98 1.81
N THR A 314 -18.30 10.59 0.74
CA THR A 314 -19.75 10.82 0.57
C THR A 314 -20.49 9.50 0.51
N SER A 315 -20.53 8.86 -0.65
CA SER A 315 -21.35 7.67 -0.91
C SER A 315 -20.82 6.42 -0.20
N PHE A 316 -19.52 6.17 -0.24
CA PHE A 316 -18.94 4.95 0.37
C PHE A 316 -19.18 4.92 1.88
N ILE A 317 -18.84 6.00 2.58
CA ILE A 317 -18.97 6.07 4.04
C ILE A 317 -20.44 5.99 4.49
N GLN A 318 -21.37 6.54 3.71
CA GLN A 318 -22.81 6.43 4.00
C GLN A 318 -23.29 4.98 3.96
N ILE A 319 -22.93 4.23 2.91
CA ILE A 319 -23.29 2.82 2.78
C ILE A 319 -22.62 1.99 3.89
N ALA A 320 -21.32 2.16 4.11
CA ALA A 320 -20.58 1.44 5.15
C ALA A 320 -21.16 1.67 6.55
N ARG A 321 -21.49 2.92 6.92
CA ARG A 321 -22.12 3.26 8.20
C ARG A 321 -23.52 2.69 8.37
N ARG A 322 -24.28 2.60 7.28
CA ARG A 322 -25.61 1.98 7.34
C ARG A 322 -25.51 0.48 7.57
N LEU A 323 -24.66 -0.20 6.80
CA LEU A 323 -24.38 -1.63 6.97
C LEU A 323 -23.88 -1.94 8.38
N GLN A 324 -22.88 -1.19 8.86
CA GLN A 324 -22.32 -1.32 10.20
C GLN A 324 -23.40 -1.15 11.28
N ARG A 325 -24.26 -0.12 11.19
CA ARG A 325 -25.35 0.07 12.15
C ARG A 325 -26.38 -1.06 12.13
N ILE A 326 -26.72 -1.60 10.96
CA ILE A 326 -27.66 -2.72 10.88
C ILE A 326 -27.06 -3.96 11.58
N VAL A 327 -25.79 -4.28 11.31
CA VAL A 327 -25.08 -5.43 11.93
C VAL A 327 -24.90 -5.23 13.44
N ALA A 328 -24.50 -4.04 13.88
CA ALA A 328 -24.36 -3.69 15.30
C ALA A 328 -25.69 -3.83 16.07
N ASN A 329 -26.82 -3.56 15.40
CA ASN A 329 -28.15 -3.70 15.99
C ASN A 329 -28.69 -5.14 15.97
N LEU A 330 -27.96 -6.12 15.40
CA LEU A 330 -28.39 -7.52 15.46
C LEU A 330 -28.38 -8.01 16.92
N PRO A 331 -29.41 -8.75 17.36
CA PRO A 331 -29.54 -9.19 18.74
C PRO A 331 -28.34 -10.01 19.23
N ARG A 332 -27.67 -9.51 20.27
CA ARG A 332 -26.57 -10.22 20.94
C ARG A 332 -27.05 -11.18 22.01
N GLN A 333 -26.24 -12.18 22.38
CA GLN A 333 -26.55 -13.03 23.53
C GLN A 333 -26.56 -12.16 24.81
N SER A 334 -27.75 -11.91 25.37
CA SER A 334 -27.92 -11.19 26.62
C SER A 334 -28.13 -12.19 27.75
N THR A 335 -27.38 -12.04 28.84
CA THR A 335 -27.41 -12.93 30.01
C THR A 335 -28.57 -12.67 30.99
N GLY A 336 -29.53 -11.78 30.70
CA GLY A 336 -30.72 -11.65 31.54
C GLY A 336 -31.37 -10.26 31.62
N GLY A 337 -31.59 -9.58 30.50
CA GLY A 337 -32.38 -8.34 30.49
C GLY A 337 -33.91 -8.61 30.50
N PRO A 338 -34.74 -7.78 31.18
CA PRO A 338 -36.20 -7.93 31.26
C PRO A 338 -36.95 -7.71 29.93
N ASN A 339 -36.24 -7.42 28.83
CA ASN A 339 -36.81 -7.17 27.51
C ASN A 339 -36.77 -8.40 26.57
N GLY A 340 -36.62 -9.60 27.15
CA GLY A 340 -36.35 -10.85 26.42
C GLY A 340 -37.39 -11.22 25.37
N ASP A 341 -38.68 -11.02 25.65
CA ASP A 341 -39.78 -11.52 24.82
C ASP A 341 -40.94 -10.52 24.76
N VAL A 342 -40.70 -9.33 24.19
CA VAL A 342 -41.81 -8.43 23.84
C VAL A 342 -42.32 -8.82 22.46
N PRO A 343 -43.62 -9.15 22.28
CA PRO A 343 -44.21 -9.39 20.96
C PRO A 343 -43.94 -8.21 20.03
N GLY A 344 -43.35 -8.48 18.87
CA GLY A 344 -42.92 -7.45 17.91
C GLY A 344 -41.43 -7.05 18.00
N ASN A 345 -40.68 -7.58 18.96
CA ASN A 345 -39.22 -7.45 18.97
C ASN A 345 -38.61 -8.45 17.96
N PHE A 346 -37.75 -7.97 17.06
CA PHE A 346 -36.99 -8.80 16.12
C PHE A 346 -36.29 -9.98 16.83
N ARG A 347 -35.79 -9.75 18.06
CA ARG A 347 -35.18 -10.79 18.89
C ARG A 347 -36.09 -12.02 19.06
N ALA A 348 -37.39 -11.81 19.28
CA ALA A 348 -38.36 -12.89 19.49
C ALA A 348 -38.68 -13.67 18.20
N SER A 349 -38.32 -13.14 17.03
CA SER A 349 -38.49 -13.81 15.73
C SER A 349 -37.29 -14.69 15.32
N LEU A 350 -36.18 -14.62 16.07
CA LEU A 350 -34.96 -15.34 15.74
C LEU A 350 -34.95 -16.74 16.34
N PRO A 351 -34.55 -17.78 15.56
CA PRO A 351 -34.39 -19.13 16.09
C PRO A 351 -33.33 -19.20 17.21
N PRO A 352 -33.46 -20.12 18.18
CA PRO A 352 -32.48 -20.27 19.27
C PRO A 352 -31.04 -20.44 18.78
N GLY A 353 -30.83 -21.13 17.65
CA GLY A 353 -29.51 -21.34 17.05
C GLY A 353 -28.77 -20.05 16.71
N PHE A 354 -29.50 -18.96 16.41
CA PHE A 354 -28.91 -17.64 16.14
C PHE A 354 -28.09 -17.12 17.33
N PHE A 355 -28.50 -17.46 18.56
CA PHE A 355 -27.84 -17.04 19.79
C PHE A 355 -26.71 -17.98 20.24
N SER A 356 -26.35 -18.97 19.43
CA SER A 356 -25.19 -19.82 19.70
C SER A 356 -23.89 -19.01 19.66
N SER A 357 -22.92 -19.37 20.50
CA SER A 357 -21.64 -18.65 20.61
C SER A 357 -20.90 -18.55 19.27
N ARG A 358 -21.01 -19.56 18.41
CA ARG A 358 -20.38 -19.58 17.08
C ARG A 358 -20.98 -18.55 16.11
N VAL A 359 -22.31 -18.43 16.07
CA VAL A 359 -22.99 -17.46 15.21
C VAL A 359 -22.74 -16.06 15.73
N GLN A 360 -22.84 -15.87 17.04
CA GLN A 360 -22.61 -14.58 17.69
C GLN A 360 -21.19 -14.08 17.45
N ARG A 361 -20.17 -14.94 17.62
CA ARG A 361 -18.79 -14.60 17.32
C ARG A 361 -18.57 -14.22 15.86
N ALA A 362 -19.16 -14.97 14.92
CA ALA A 362 -19.03 -14.65 13.51
C ALA A 362 -19.67 -13.29 13.14
N ILE A 363 -20.80 -12.95 13.78
CA ILE A 363 -21.47 -11.65 13.64
C ILE A 363 -20.63 -10.52 14.27
N ASP A 364 -20.06 -10.74 15.45
CA ASP A 364 -19.18 -9.76 16.12
C ASP A 364 -17.94 -9.46 15.27
N GLU A 365 -17.28 -10.49 14.74
CA GLU A 365 -16.15 -10.32 13.82
C GLU A 365 -16.56 -9.61 12.52
N LEU A 366 -17.79 -9.78 12.02
CA LEU A 366 -18.28 -9.01 10.87
C LEU A 366 -18.50 -7.54 11.21
N ASP A 367 -19.06 -7.26 12.39
CA ASP A 367 -19.24 -5.90 12.92
C ASP A 367 -17.90 -5.19 13.08
N ASP A 368 -16.90 -5.87 13.65
CA ASP A 368 -15.53 -5.36 13.81
C ASP A 368 -14.90 -4.96 12.46
N HIS A 369 -15.01 -5.82 11.43
CA HIS A 369 -14.51 -5.49 10.10
C HIS A 369 -15.22 -4.26 9.50
N LEU A 370 -16.55 -4.15 9.64
CA LEU A 370 -17.32 -3.01 9.12
C LEU A 370 -17.03 -1.72 9.89
N GLN A 371 -16.86 -1.80 11.21
CA GLN A 371 -16.44 -0.69 12.05
C GLN A 371 -15.07 -0.18 11.61
N GLU A 372 -14.15 -1.09 11.30
CA GLU A 372 -12.81 -0.75 10.84
C GLU A 372 -12.83 -0.12 9.43
N VAL A 373 -13.68 -0.60 8.53
CA VAL A 373 -13.94 0.05 7.22
C VAL A 373 -14.41 1.49 7.42
N VAL A 374 -15.38 1.72 8.31
CA VAL A 374 -15.89 3.06 8.63
C VAL A 374 -14.80 3.95 9.23
N ARG A 375 -14.01 3.40 10.16
CA ARG A 375 -12.92 4.10 10.86
C ARG A 375 -11.87 4.62 9.89
N ILE A 376 -11.47 3.82 8.90
CA ILE A 376 -10.48 4.22 7.88
C ILE A 376 -11.08 5.18 6.85
N ALA A 377 -12.33 4.98 6.44
CA ALA A 377 -12.96 5.81 5.42
C ALA A 377 -13.33 7.22 5.91
N GLU A 378 -13.66 7.38 7.19
CA GLU A 378 -14.07 8.66 7.77
C GLU A 378 -13.06 9.82 7.61
N PRO A 379 -11.77 9.67 7.98
CA PRO A 379 -10.80 10.76 7.85
C PRO A 379 -10.50 11.11 6.39
N ILE A 380 -10.74 10.21 5.43
CA ILE A 380 -10.55 10.47 3.99
C ILE A 380 -11.54 11.52 3.50
N GLY A 381 -12.78 11.48 4.00
CA GLY A 381 -13.88 12.30 3.53
C GLY A 381 -13.99 13.70 4.13
N ARG A 382 -13.28 13.99 5.22
CA ARG A 382 -13.31 15.32 5.81
C ARG A 382 -12.59 16.29 4.85
N PRO A 383 -13.15 17.43 4.45
CA PRO A 383 -12.33 18.48 3.84
C PRO A 383 -11.34 18.93 4.91
N GLY A 384 -10.05 19.03 4.56
CA GLY A 384 -9.06 19.57 5.48
C GLY A 384 -9.53 20.96 5.91
N THR A 385 -9.83 21.14 7.20
CA THR A 385 -9.94 22.49 7.77
C THR A 385 -8.64 23.22 7.41
N PRO A 386 -8.69 24.37 6.74
CA PRO A 386 -7.49 25.13 6.43
C PRO A 386 -6.78 25.38 7.76
N SER A 387 -5.56 24.89 7.87
CA SER A 387 -4.66 25.26 8.96
C SER A 387 -4.60 26.79 9.01
N SER A 388 -4.71 27.35 10.22
CA SER A 388 -4.47 28.77 10.45
C SER A 388 -3.14 29.20 9.79
N PRO A 389 -3.01 30.46 9.34
CA PRO A 389 -1.91 30.94 8.48
C PRO A 389 -0.52 31.03 9.15
N SER A 390 -0.24 30.17 10.14
CA SER A 390 0.98 30.22 10.96
C SER A 390 1.99 29.11 10.66
N ASP A 391 1.67 28.15 9.78
CA ASP A 391 2.65 27.12 9.38
C ASP A 391 3.49 27.59 8.19
N PRO A 392 4.83 27.62 8.29
CA PRO A 392 5.70 27.98 7.18
C PRO A 392 5.57 26.92 6.09
N ASN A 393 5.03 27.35 4.96
CA ASN A 393 4.87 26.58 3.74
C ASN A 393 6.20 25.88 3.38
N PRO A 394 6.24 24.56 3.15
CA PRO A 394 7.41 23.95 2.54
C PRO A 394 7.62 24.57 1.15
N PRO A 395 8.86 24.88 0.73
CA PRO A 395 9.10 25.47 -0.58
C PRO A 395 8.53 24.56 -1.66
N ALA A 396 7.67 25.12 -2.50
CA ALA A 396 7.14 24.43 -3.66
C ALA A 396 8.31 23.87 -4.49
N PRO A 397 8.20 22.65 -5.04
CA PRO A 397 9.18 22.19 -6.02
C PRO A 397 9.24 23.20 -7.17
N PRO A 398 10.43 23.50 -7.72
CA PRO A 398 10.54 24.43 -8.84
C PRO A 398 9.67 23.90 -9.97
N THR A 399 8.66 24.67 -10.34
CA THR A 399 7.88 24.43 -11.55
C THR A 399 8.85 24.38 -12.72
N PRO A 400 8.89 23.30 -13.52
CA PRO A 400 9.57 23.35 -14.80
C PRO A 400 8.91 24.47 -15.60
N GLN A 401 9.64 25.55 -15.86
CA GLN A 401 9.22 26.54 -16.84
C GLN A 401 9.08 25.81 -18.17
N LEU A 402 7.84 25.46 -18.52
CA LEU A 402 7.48 25.08 -19.88
C LEU A 402 7.85 26.26 -20.77
N MET A 403 8.84 26.04 -21.64
CA MET A 403 9.09 26.90 -22.77
C MET A 403 7.76 27.14 -23.51
N PRO A 404 7.42 28.38 -23.90
CA PRO A 404 6.23 28.60 -24.71
C PRO A 404 6.43 27.89 -26.06
N GLN A 405 5.65 26.84 -26.32
CA GLN A 405 5.56 26.29 -27.66
C GLN A 405 4.80 27.27 -28.56
N PRO A 406 5.29 27.52 -29.79
CA PRO A 406 4.71 28.48 -30.71
C PRO A 406 3.41 27.94 -31.30
N THR A 407 2.31 28.62 -31.04
CA THR A 407 1.03 28.38 -31.72
C THR A 407 1.01 29.11 -33.06
N SER A 408 0.91 28.31 -34.14
CA SER A 408 0.41 28.64 -35.48
C SER A 408 1.38 29.30 -36.50
N PRO A 409 1.39 28.81 -37.76
CA PRO A 409 2.21 29.35 -38.85
C PRO A 409 1.65 30.68 -39.40
N PRO A 410 2.51 31.56 -39.96
CA PRO A 410 2.10 32.85 -40.50
C PRO A 410 1.28 32.71 -41.81
N PRO A 411 0.33 33.62 -42.06
CA PRO A 411 -0.44 33.66 -43.30
C PRO A 411 0.43 34.07 -44.51
N PRO A 412 0.05 33.66 -45.74
CA PRO A 412 0.81 33.96 -46.95
C PRO A 412 0.75 35.45 -47.32
N LEU A 413 1.88 35.97 -47.78
CA LEU A 413 2.08 37.35 -48.24
C LEU A 413 1.19 37.70 -49.46
N PRO A 414 0.65 38.93 -49.54
CA PRO A 414 -0.04 39.42 -50.73
C PRO A 414 0.94 39.77 -51.88
N PRO A 415 0.50 39.70 -53.15
CA PRO A 415 1.32 40.03 -54.31
C PRO A 415 1.63 41.54 -54.44
N PRO A 416 2.71 41.90 -55.17
CA PRO A 416 3.27 43.25 -55.16
C PRO A 416 2.44 44.27 -55.94
N SER A 417 2.13 45.40 -55.29
CA SER A 417 1.64 46.60 -55.96
C SER A 417 2.82 47.40 -56.52
N SER A 418 2.81 47.57 -57.83
CA SER A 418 3.70 48.37 -58.64
C SER A 418 3.52 49.88 -58.41
N GLY A 419 4.65 50.58 -58.29
CA GLY A 419 4.83 51.92 -58.86
C GLY A 419 4.78 53.12 -57.89
N ARG A 420 5.96 53.62 -57.48
CA ARG A 420 6.55 54.90 -57.98
C ARG A 420 7.84 55.25 -57.21
N THR A 421 8.94 55.34 -57.96
CA THR A 421 10.21 56.05 -57.72
C THR A 421 10.00 57.58 -57.58
N PRO A 422 10.98 58.45 -57.21
CA PRO A 422 12.47 58.35 -57.25
C PRO A 422 13.14 58.80 -55.91
N ALA A 423 14.46 58.93 -55.67
CA ALA A 423 15.61 59.34 -56.48
C ALA A 423 16.96 58.89 -55.85
N VAL A 424 17.99 58.81 -56.69
CA VAL A 424 19.43 58.53 -56.42
C VAL A 424 20.16 59.87 -56.30
N PRO A 425 21.19 60.05 -55.43
CA PRO A 425 22.62 59.88 -55.76
C PRO A 425 23.45 59.31 -54.57
N SER A 426 24.72 58.94 -54.65
CA SER A 426 25.72 58.60 -55.67
C SER A 426 26.90 57.98 -54.92
N VAL A 427 27.68 57.18 -55.64
CA VAL A 427 29.00 56.66 -55.27
C VAL A 427 30.01 57.81 -55.12
N ALA A 428 30.62 57.94 -53.93
CA ALA A 428 31.99 58.39 -53.67
C ALA A 428 32.12 58.74 -52.17
N GLU A 429 33.02 58.03 -51.47
CA GLU A 429 33.50 58.18 -50.07
C GLU A 429 33.34 56.83 -49.35
N LEU A 430 34.36 56.11 -48.89
CA LEU A 430 35.78 56.36 -48.73
C LEU A 430 36.50 55.02 -48.80
N ARG A 431 37.63 55.04 -49.49
CA ARG A 431 38.70 54.04 -49.50
C ARG A 431 39.47 54.14 -48.16
N GLU A 432 40.29 53.13 -47.89
CA GLU A 432 41.29 53.00 -46.79
C GLU A 432 40.79 52.23 -45.55
N GLY A 433 41.39 51.10 -45.15
CA GLY A 433 42.58 50.42 -45.63
C GLY A 433 42.82 49.04 -44.97
N HIS A 434 43.64 48.24 -45.66
CA HIS A 434 44.59 47.20 -45.23
C HIS A 434 44.18 46.22 -44.10
N ALA A 435 43.96 44.91 -44.36
CA ALA A 435 44.89 43.84 -44.78
C ALA A 435 45.75 43.28 -43.62
N LEU A 436 45.62 41.97 -43.34
CA LEU A 436 46.66 40.94 -43.55
C LEU A 436 46.21 39.54 -43.02
N GLN A 437 46.25 38.58 -43.96
CA GLN A 437 46.68 37.16 -43.90
C GLN A 437 45.98 36.15 -42.96
N GLU A 438 45.28 35.14 -43.52
CA GLU A 438 45.76 33.87 -44.15
C GLU A 438 46.12 32.81 -43.09
N GLU A 439 45.29 31.79 -42.86
CA GLU A 439 45.07 30.55 -43.64
C GLU A 439 45.93 29.40 -43.07
N GLN A 440 45.28 28.38 -42.48
CA GLN A 440 45.35 26.97 -42.93
C GLN A 440 44.73 25.99 -41.92
N THR A 441 43.84 25.17 -42.48
CA THR A 441 42.98 24.10 -41.96
C THR A 441 43.79 22.79 -41.69
N PRO A 442 43.20 21.80 -40.98
CA PRO A 442 43.88 20.64 -40.39
C PRO A 442 43.88 19.40 -41.32
N PRO A 443 44.57 18.31 -40.95
CA PRO A 443 44.33 17.00 -41.57
C PRO A 443 43.61 16.00 -40.65
N GLU A 444 42.91 15.13 -41.35
CA GLU A 444 41.97 14.09 -40.96
C GLU A 444 42.63 12.69 -40.98
N ALA A 445 42.08 11.76 -40.19
CA ALA A 445 42.09 10.29 -40.29
C ALA A 445 43.40 9.47 -40.45
N GLU A 446 43.62 8.52 -39.53
CA GLU A 446 44.03 7.14 -39.85
C GLU A 446 43.85 6.14 -38.67
N GLU A 447 43.23 4.99 -38.95
CA GLU A 447 43.13 3.75 -38.15
C GLU A 447 43.66 2.60 -39.07
N PRO A 448 43.98 1.35 -38.66
CA PRO A 448 44.42 0.73 -37.39
C PRO A 448 45.74 -0.11 -37.59
N PRO A 449 46.18 -1.00 -36.66
CA PRO A 449 45.81 -2.43 -36.80
C PRO A 449 45.66 -3.25 -35.49
N LYS A 450 44.88 -4.35 -35.59
CA LYS A 450 44.66 -5.41 -34.59
C LYS A 450 45.87 -6.35 -34.39
N PRO A 451 46.08 -6.94 -33.20
CA PRO A 451 46.87 -8.14 -33.04
C PRO A 451 46.04 -9.43 -32.88
N ARG A 452 46.76 -10.52 -33.17
CA ARG A 452 46.33 -11.87 -33.56
C ARG A 452 45.98 -12.79 -32.39
N THR A 453 45.12 -13.75 -32.73
CA THR A 453 44.76 -14.98 -32.01
C THR A 453 45.94 -15.89 -31.67
N THR A 454 45.98 -16.38 -30.42
CA THR A 454 46.78 -17.56 -30.02
C THR A 454 45.89 -18.79 -29.91
N ARG A 455 46.18 -19.77 -30.76
CA ARG A 455 45.69 -21.15 -30.76
C ARG A 455 46.55 -21.96 -29.79
N LYS A 456 45.97 -22.62 -28.78
CA LYS A 456 46.64 -23.70 -28.04
C LYS A 456 45.92 -25.02 -28.34
N ARG A 457 46.74 -26.00 -28.67
CA ARG A 457 46.43 -27.34 -29.18
C ARG A 457 46.44 -28.33 -28.02
N THR A 458 45.65 -29.38 -28.21
CA THR A 458 45.51 -30.65 -27.49
C THR A 458 46.74 -31.21 -26.76
N GLY A 459 46.48 -31.90 -25.65
CA GLY A 459 47.40 -32.86 -25.02
C GLY A 459 46.89 -33.41 -23.69
N GLN A 460 46.49 -34.69 -23.72
CA GLN A 460 46.07 -35.63 -22.65
C GLN A 460 44.67 -35.52 -22.07
#